data_AF-A0A7W0NCU5-F1
#
_entry.id   AF-A0A7W0NCU5-F1
#
_cell.length_a   1.000
_cell.length_b   1.000
_cell.length_c   1.000
_cell.angle_alpha   90.00
_cell.angle_beta   90.00
_cell.angle_gamma   90.00
#
_symmetry.space_group_name_H-M   'P 1'
#
loop_
_entity.id
_entity.type
_entity.pdbx_description
1 polymer ?
#
loop_
_entity_poly.entity_id
_entity_poly.type
_entity_poly.pdbx_seq_one_letter_code
_entity_poly.pdbx_strand_id
1 'polypeptide(L)'
;ANGRLADELRELAGVLAGTHAHTQYQEDIRLEASQVIYWVIIRALQVGATWDQIRPDVALKSESSDIPPSLLATLLRNDAGFWANATESEDVGRIAASLHATLALASQACAIEEISISEIIEADLASLRQKPYLAAHWTSERE
;
A
#
# COMPACT_ATOMS: atom_id res chain seq x y z
N ALA A 1 1.94 -8.68 -9.75
CA ALA A 1 1.61 -7.69 -8.69
C ALA A 1 0.33 -6.94 -8.98
N ASN A 2 0.12 -6.43 -10.21
CA ASN A 2 -1.02 -5.60 -10.60
C ASN A 2 -2.40 -6.10 -10.13
N GLY A 3 -2.75 -7.36 -10.38
CA GLY A 3 -4.03 -7.92 -9.92
C GLY A 3 -4.20 -7.90 -8.41
N ARG A 4 -3.15 -8.33 -7.68
CA ARG A 4 -3.16 -8.31 -6.20
C ARG A 4 -3.24 -6.89 -5.65
N LEU A 5 -2.44 -5.95 -6.18
CA LEU A 5 -2.51 -4.55 -5.78
C LEU A 5 -3.91 -3.95 -6.01
N ALA A 6 -4.54 -4.28 -7.15
CA ALA A 6 -5.90 -3.85 -7.43
C ALA A 6 -6.93 -4.46 -6.46
N ASP A 7 -6.75 -5.72 -6.05
CA ASP A 7 -7.61 -6.37 -5.08
C ASP A 7 -7.49 -5.69 -3.71
N GLU A 8 -6.27 -5.51 -3.18
CA GLU A 8 -6.07 -4.87 -1.87
C GLU A 8 -6.59 -3.42 -1.84
N LEU A 9 -6.46 -2.67 -2.94
CA LEU A 9 -7.03 -1.32 -3.05
C LEU A 9 -8.56 -1.33 -3.00
N ARG A 10 -9.21 -2.36 -3.57
CA ARG A 10 -10.67 -2.51 -3.46
C ARG A 10 -11.08 -2.92 -2.04
N GLU A 11 -10.29 -3.75 -1.37
CA GLU A 11 -10.52 -4.15 0.02
C GLU A 11 -10.40 -2.93 0.95
N LEU A 12 -9.33 -2.14 0.86
CA LEU A 12 -9.17 -0.90 1.61
C LEU A 12 -10.30 0.11 1.33
N ALA A 13 -10.70 0.28 0.07
CA ALA A 13 -11.87 1.09 -0.28
C ALA A 13 -13.18 0.52 0.29
N GLY A 14 -13.27 -0.81 0.38
CA GLY A 14 -14.38 -1.53 0.98
C GLY A 14 -14.49 -1.26 2.46
N VAL A 15 -13.36 -1.24 3.18
CA VAL A 15 -13.29 -0.89 4.61
C VAL A 15 -13.80 0.52 4.82
N LEU A 16 -13.23 1.51 4.13
CA LEU A 16 -13.64 2.93 4.25
C LEU A 16 -15.12 3.18 3.91
N ALA A 17 -15.72 2.34 3.05
CA ALA A 17 -17.12 2.42 2.70
C ALA A 17 -18.05 1.62 3.65
N GLY A 18 -17.49 0.91 4.64
CA GLY A 18 -18.23 0.02 5.55
C GLY A 18 -18.79 -1.24 4.88
N THR A 19 -18.25 -1.63 3.72
CA THR A 19 -18.68 -2.79 2.93
C THR A 19 -17.77 -4.00 3.05
N HIS A 20 -16.59 -3.83 3.67
CA HIS A 20 -15.62 -4.88 3.96
C HIS A 20 -15.19 -4.73 5.41
N ALA A 21 -15.21 -5.82 6.17
CA ALA A 21 -14.81 -5.82 7.57
C ALA A 21 -14.39 -7.23 7.98
N HIS A 22 -13.32 -7.34 8.76
CA HIS A 22 -12.89 -8.61 9.37
C HIS A 22 -13.08 -8.56 10.88
N THR A 23 -12.61 -7.50 11.52
CA THR A 23 -12.71 -7.32 12.98
C THR A 23 -13.22 -5.93 13.34
N GLN A 24 -12.30 -5.00 13.58
CA GLN A 24 -12.57 -3.62 13.97
C GLN A 24 -12.10 -2.71 12.85
N TYR A 25 -12.85 -1.63 12.61
CA TYR A 25 -12.59 -0.69 11.52
C TYR A 25 -11.13 -0.23 11.44
N GLN A 26 -10.53 0.15 12.58
CA GLN A 26 -9.12 0.57 12.63
C GLN A 26 -8.13 -0.56 12.32
N GLU A 27 -8.41 -1.79 12.78
CA GLU A 27 -7.59 -2.98 12.49
C GLU A 27 -7.69 -3.37 11.02
N ASP A 28 -8.88 -3.27 10.43
CA ASP A 28 -9.12 -3.54 9.02
C ASP A 28 -8.39 -2.52 8.13
N ILE A 29 -8.43 -1.21 8.46
CA ILE A 29 -7.62 -0.21 7.73
C ILE A 29 -6.13 -0.55 7.85
N ARG A 30 -5.65 -0.89 9.04
CA ARG A 30 -4.25 -1.25 9.29
C ARG A 30 -3.81 -2.42 8.41
N LEU A 31 -4.63 -3.48 8.35
CA LEU A 31 -4.37 -4.67 7.55
C LEU A 31 -4.36 -4.35 6.06
N GLU A 32 -5.44 -3.75 5.53
CA GLU A 32 -5.54 -3.55 4.09
C GLU A 32 -4.52 -2.51 3.58
N ALA A 33 -4.21 -1.48 4.38
CA ALA A 33 -3.13 -0.54 4.05
C ALA A 33 -1.75 -1.23 4.02
N SER A 34 -1.48 -2.16 4.94
CA SER A 34 -0.22 -2.93 4.92
C SER A 34 -0.09 -3.76 3.66
N GLN A 35 -1.16 -4.41 3.23
CA GLN A 35 -1.19 -5.22 2.00
C GLN A 35 -0.99 -4.34 0.76
N VAL A 36 -1.64 -3.18 0.68
CA VAL A 36 -1.42 -2.20 -0.41
C VAL A 36 0.05 -1.80 -0.48
N ILE A 37 0.66 -1.40 0.64
CA ILE A 37 2.07 -0.97 0.70
C ILE A 37 2.99 -2.11 0.26
N TYR A 38 2.75 -3.33 0.75
CA TYR A 38 3.52 -4.51 0.35
C TYR A 38 3.48 -4.72 -1.17
N TRP A 39 2.30 -4.72 -1.79
CA TRP A 39 2.19 -4.95 -3.23
C TRP A 39 2.70 -3.79 -4.09
N VAL A 40 2.65 -2.55 -3.58
CA VAL A 40 3.35 -1.42 -4.20
C VAL A 40 4.86 -1.70 -4.24
N ILE A 41 5.46 -2.15 -3.14
CA ILE A 41 6.89 -2.46 -3.08
C ILE A 41 7.23 -3.60 -4.05
N ILE A 42 6.43 -4.68 -4.07
CA ILE A 42 6.65 -5.78 -5.02
C ILE A 42 6.55 -5.27 -6.47
N ARG A 43 5.57 -4.40 -6.78
CA ARG A 43 5.45 -3.85 -8.14
C ARG A 43 6.63 -2.95 -8.50
N ALA A 44 7.08 -2.09 -7.58
CA ALA A 44 8.26 -1.27 -7.76
C ALA A 44 9.49 -2.10 -8.13
N LEU A 45 9.74 -3.17 -7.37
CA LEU A 45 10.84 -4.10 -7.60
C LEU A 45 10.72 -4.80 -8.96
N GLN A 46 9.51 -5.22 -9.34
CA GLN A 46 9.27 -5.89 -10.63
C GLN A 46 9.60 -5.02 -11.85
N VAL A 47 9.34 -3.71 -11.77
CA VAL A 47 9.61 -2.77 -12.88
C VAL A 47 10.97 -2.08 -12.75
N GLY A 48 11.75 -2.39 -11.71
CA GLY A 48 13.01 -1.72 -11.44
C GLY A 48 12.86 -0.22 -11.11
N ALA A 49 11.73 0.19 -10.56
CA ALA A 49 11.52 1.57 -10.13
C ALA A 49 12.37 1.87 -8.88
N THR A 50 13.07 2.99 -8.92
CA THR A 50 13.96 3.43 -7.84
C THR A 50 13.21 4.23 -6.79
N TRP A 51 13.82 4.34 -5.60
CA TRP A 51 13.31 5.21 -4.53
C TRP A 51 13.09 6.64 -5.00
N ASP A 52 14.01 7.20 -5.77
CA ASP A 52 13.94 8.58 -6.26
C ASP A 52 12.80 8.81 -7.27
N GLN A 53 12.41 7.77 -8.01
CA GLN A 53 11.28 7.84 -8.93
C GLN A 53 9.93 7.76 -8.20
N ILE A 54 9.85 6.95 -7.15
CA ILE A 54 8.60 6.73 -6.41
C ILE A 54 8.41 7.80 -5.31
N ARG A 55 9.48 8.29 -4.69
CA ARG A 55 9.44 9.24 -3.56
C ARG A 55 8.47 8.82 -2.45
N PRO A 56 8.59 7.61 -1.89
CA PRO A 56 7.72 7.15 -0.80
C PRO A 56 7.86 8.02 0.46
N ASP A 57 9.02 8.66 0.66
CA ASP A 57 9.29 9.64 1.72
C ASP A 57 8.39 10.88 1.66
N VAL A 58 7.86 11.19 0.48
CA VAL A 58 6.91 12.27 0.24
C VAL A 58 5.48 11.74 0.24
N ALA A 59 5.23 10.64 -0.49
CA ALA A 59 3.89 10.06 -0.61
C ALA A 59 3.28 9.74 0.76
N LEU A 60 4.06 9.12 1.64
CA LEU A 60 3.63 8.69 2.99
C LEU A 60 3.52 9.83 4.01
N LYS A 61 3.84 11.07 3.62
CA LYS A 61 3.60 12.28 4.43
C LYS A 61 2.32 13.01 4.02
N SER A 62 1.49 12.38 3.18
CA SER A 62 0.19 12.94 2.81
C SER A 62 -0.77 12.79 3.99
N GLU A 63 -0.71 13.74 4.92
CA GLU A 63 -1.43 13.74 6.21
C GLU A 63 -2.80 14.44 6.15
N SER A 64 -3.29 14.80 4.96
CA SER A 64 -4.56 15.51 4.81
C SER A 64 -5.75 14.59 5.12
N SER A 65 -6.24 14.61 6.37
CA SER A 65 -7.46 13.92 6.81
C SER A 65 -8.77 14.62 6.39
N ASP A 66 -8.69 15.76 5.68
CA ASP A 66 -9.86 16.53 5.26
C ASP A 66 -10.67 15.87 4.11
N ILE A 67 -10.18 14.76 3.55
CA ILE A 67 -10.91 14.03 2.51
C ILE A 67 -11.97 13.13 3.17
N PRO A 68 -13.26 13.28 2.81
CA PRO A 68 -14.30 12.38 3.31
C PRO A 68 -13.98 10.91 2.97
N PRO A 69 -14.18 9.95 3.91
CA PRO A 69 -13.89 8.53 3.67
C PRO A 69 -14.54 7.97 2.40
N SER A 70 -15.74 8.43 2.05
CA SER A 70 -16.47 8.02 0.84
C SER A 70 -15.81 8.50 -0.46
N LEU A 71 -15.21 9.71 -0.45
CA LEU A 71 -14.45 10.21 -1.58
C LEU A 71 -13.13 9.43 -1.70
N LEU A 72 -12.44 9.19 -0.58
CA LEU A 72 -11.20 8.40 -0.58
C LEU A 72 -11.43 6.97 -1.08
N ALA A 73 -12.51 6.31 -0.64
CA ALA A 73 -12.91 5.01 -1.17
C ALA A 73 -13.14 5.02 -2.69
N THR A 74 -13.67 6.12 -3.23
CA THR A 74 -13.86 6.28 -4.68
C THR A 74 -12.52 6.42 -5.42
N LEU A 75 -11.59 7.21 -4.85
CA LEU A 75 -10.23 7.36 -5.41
C LEU A 75 -9.48 6.03 -5.41
N LEU A 76 -9.53 5.27 -4.31
CA LEU A 76 -8.93 3.94 -4.20
C LEU A 76 -9.50 2.95 -5.23
N ARG A 77 -10.83 2.95 -5.45
CA ARG A 77 -11.45 2.10 -6.50
C ARG A 77 -11.01 2.50 -7.90
N ASN A 78 -10.86 3.78 -8.18
CA ASN A 78 -10.34 4.25 -9.46
C ASN A 78 -8.89 3.82 -9.66
N ASP A 79 -8.06 3.92 -8.62
CA ASP A 79 -6.67 3.47 -8.64
C ASP A 79 -6.58 1.95 -8.83
N ALA A 80 -7.44 1.18 -8.16
CA ALA A 80 -7.58 -0.26 -8.42
C ALA A 80 -7.96 -0.57 -9.88
N GLY A 81 -8.83 0.26 -10.47
CA GLY A 81 -9.20 0.16 -11.89
C GLY A 81 -8.00 0.41 -12.81
N PHE A 82 -7.14 1.37 -12.49
CA PHE A 82 -5.88 1.57 -13.19
C PHE A 82 -4.98 0.32 -13.09
N TRP A 83 -4.70 -0.15 -11.87
CA TRP A 83 -3.80 -1.29 -11.66
C TRP A 83 -4.31 -2.59 -12.28
N ALA A 84 -5.62 -2.82 -12.30
CA ALA A 84 -6.20 -3.99 -12.95
C ALA A 84 -5.95 -4.02 -14.47
N ASN A 85 -5.77 -2.86 -15.10
CA ASN A 85 -5.59 -2.73 -16.55
C ASN A 85 -4.15 -2.35 -16.95
N ALA A 86 -3.28 -2.05 -15.98
CA ALA A 86 -1.89 -1.69 -16.22
C ALA A 86 -1.14 -2.86 -16.87
N THR A 87 -0.45 -2.60 -17.98
CA THR A 87 0.31 -3.61 -18.72
C THR A 87 1.79 -3.60 -18.34
N GLU A 88 2.50 -4.67 -18.69
CA GLU A 88 3.95 -4.76 -18.47
C GLU A 88 4.76 -3.85 -19.40
N SER A 89 4.16 -3.39 -20.50
CA SER A 89 4.80 -2.52 -21.49
C SER A 89 4.74 -1.02 -21.14
N GLU A 90 4.20 -0.65 -19.97
CA GLU A 90 4.15 0.75 -19.56
C GLU A 90 5.53 1.28 -19.19
N ASP A 91 5.76 2.56 -19.50
CA ASP A 91 6.98 3.27 -19.12
C ASP A 91 7.17 3.27 -17.59
N VAL A 92 8.41 3.00 -17.15
CA VAL A 92 8.75 2.90 -15.72
C VAL A 92 8.48 4.21 -14.98
N GLY A 93 8.70 5.36 -15.62
CA GLY A 93 8.40 6.67 -15.02
C GLY A 93 6.91 6.84 -14.75
N ARG A 94 6.05 6.42 -15.69
CA ARG A 94 4.60 6.41 -15.49
C ARG A 94 4.17 5.48 -14.36
N ILE A 95 4.71 4.26 -14.32
CA ILE A 95 4.42 3.31 -13.24
C ILE A 95 4.86 3.87 -11.89
N ALA A 96 6.05 4.46 -11.80
CA ALA A 96 6.55 5.04 -10.55
C ALA A 96 5.68 6.19 -10.04
N ALA A 97 5.19 7.05 -10.94
CA ALA A 97 4.24 8.11 -10.58
C ALA A 97 2.91 7.53 -10.05
N SER A 98 2.40 6.45 -10.65
CA SER A 98 1.22 5.76 -10.13
C SER A 98 1.47 5.13 -8.76
N LEU A 99 2.63 4.47 -8.56
CA LEU A 99 2.99 3.90 -7.25
C LEU A 99 3.07 4.98 -6.16
N HIS A 100 3.61 6.16 -6.49
CA HIS A 100 3.60 7.32 -5.58
C HIS A 100 2.17 7.69 -5.18
N ALA A 101 1.28 7.84 -6.17
CA ALA A 101 -0.11 8.21 -5.92
C ALA A 101 -0.83 7.15 -5.06
N THR A 102 -0.62 5.86 -5.32
CA THR A 102 -1.15 4.76 -4.52
C THR A 102 -0.68 4.83 -3.07
N LEU A 103 0.61 5.10 -2.82
CA LEU A 103 1.14 5.29 -1.45
C LEU A 103 0.50 6.49 -0.75
N ALA A 104 0.29 7.60 -1.47
CA ALA A 104 -0.36 8.77 -0.90
C ALA A 104 -1.82 8.48 -0.51
N LEU A 105 -2.54 7.67 -1.30
CA LEU A 105 -3.92 7.25 -0.96
C LEU A 105 -3.94 6.33 0.26
N ALA A 106 -3.00 5.37 0.36
CA ALA A 106 -2.87 4.51 1.54
C ALA A 106 -2.56 5.33 2.81
N SER A 107 -1.64 6.30 2.71
CA SER A 107 -1.33 7.24 3.78
C SER A 107 -2.56 8.01 4.27
N GLN A 108 -3.37 8.52 3.34
CA GLN A 108 -4.61 9.23 3.68
C GLN A 108 -5.65 8.31 4.34
N ALA A 109 -5.73 7.04 3.93
CA ALA A 109 -6.63 6.08 4.56
C ALA A 109 -6.25 5.82 6.02
N CYS A 110 -4.94 5.68 6.28
CA CYS A 110 -4.43 5.55 7.65
C CYS A 110 -4.66 6.81 8.50
N ALA A 111 -4.54 7.99 7.89
CA ALA A 111 -4.73 9.26 8.59
C ALA A 111 -6.15 9.46 9.14
N ILE A 112 -7.18 8.83 8.55
CA ILE A 112 -8.58 8.89 9.03
C ILE A 112 -8.70 8.41 10.49
N GLU A 113 -7.96 7.37 10.85
CA GLU A 113 -7.98 6.75 12.19
C GLU A 113 -6.65 6.96 12.94
N GLU A 114 -5.90 8.01 12.57
CA GLU A 114 -4.60 8.38 13.17
C GLU A 114 -3.59 7.22 13.21
N ILE A 115 -3.66 6.31 12.23
CA ILE A 115 -2.80 5.13 12.18
C ILE A 115 -1.43 5.53 11.64
N SER A 116 -0.38 5.19 12.40
CA SER A 116 0.98 5.39 11.94
C SER A 116 1.38 4.38 10.86
N ILE A 117 1.78 4.89 9.68
CA ILE A 117 2.34 4.07 8.59
C ILE A 117 3.64 3.38 9.02
N SER A 118 4.47 4.03 9.83
CA SER A 118 5.72 3.40 10.30
C SER A 118 5.42 2.19 11.17
N GLU A 119 4.41 2.27 12.04
CA GLU A 119 3.97 1.14 12.86
C GLU A 119 3.40 -0.01 12.01
N ILE A 120 2.68 0.30 10.93
CA ILE A 120 2.22 -0.72 9.97
C ILE A 120 3.40 -1.46 9.36
N ILE A 121 4.40 -0.73 8.85
CA ILE A 121 5.57 -1.31 8.20
C ILE A 121 6.39 -2.13 9.21
N GLU A 122 6.58 -1.63 10.42
CA GLU A 122 7.30 -2.35 11.47
C GLU A 122 6.59 -3.65 11.87
N ALA A 123 5.27 -3.62 12.00
CA ALA A 123 4.47 -4.81 12.28
C ALA A 123 4.55 -5.84 11.15
N ASP A 124 4.48 -5.41 9.89
CA ASP A 124 4.62 -6.29 8.73
C ASP A 124 6.03 -6.92 8.68
N LEU A 125 7.08 -6.13 8.88
CA LEU A 125 8.46 -6.62 8.97
C LEU A 125 8.65 -7.60 10.14
N ALA A 126 8.03 -7.34 11.30
CA ALA A 126 8.06 -8.26 12.43
C ALA A 126 7.37 -9.59 12.11
N SER A 127 6.25 -9.56 11.37
CA SER A 127 5.55 -10.75 10.88
C SER A 127 6.40 -11.53 9.86
N LEU A 128 7.06 -10.84 8.92
CA LEU A 128 7.94 -11.46 7.93
C LEU A 128 9.17 -12.12 8.58
N ARG A 129 9.72 -11.53 9.64
CA ARG A 129 10.82 -12.12 10.43
C ARG A 129 10.47 -13.45 11.08
N GLN A 130 9.18 -13.70 11.33
CA GLN A 130 8.72 -14.96 11.92
C GLN A 130 8.48 -16.05 10.88
N LYS A 131 8.54 -15.74 9.58
CA LYS A 131 8.30 -16.72 8.52
C LYS A 131 9.50 -17.66 8.36
N PRO A 132 9.36 -18.99 8.57
CA PRO A 132 10.50 -19.91 8.54
C PRO A 132 11.26 -19.92 7.20
N TYR A 133 10.55 -19.71 6.09
CA TYR A 133 11.14 -19.66 4.75
C TYR A 133 11.97 -18.39 4.47
N LEU A 134 11.87 -17.36 5.33
CA LEU A 134 12.70 -16.16 5.26
C LEU A 134 13.86 -16.18 6.28
N ALA A 135 13.96 -17.20 7.14
CA ALA A 135 14.91 -17.23 8.24
C ALA A 135 16.37 -16.97 7.80
N ALA A 136 16.78 -17.54 6.65
CA ALA A 136 18.13 -17.38 6.11
C ALA A 136 18.47 -15.93 5.72
N HIS A 137 17.49 -15.17 5.22
CA HIS A 137 17.67 -13.75 4.84
C HIS A 137 17.96 -12.86 6.05
N TRP A 138 17.32 -13.14 7.19
CA TRP A 138 17.48 -12.34 8.41
C TRP A 138 18.77 -12.65 9.17
N THR A 139 19.37 -13.82 8.91
CA THR A 139 20.66 -14.19 9.52
C THR A 139 21.87 -13.67 8.75
N SER A 140 21.74 -13.40 7.43
CA SER A 140 22.86 -12.91 6.61
C SER A 140 23.16 -11.41 6.77
N GLU A 141 22.27 -10.63 7.39
CA GLU A 141 22.48 -9.19 7.66
C GLU A 141 23.37 -8.90 8.89
N ARG A 142 24.02 -9.92 9.48
CA ARG A 142 24.88 -9.80 10.67
C ARG A 142 26.38 -10.03 10.42
N GLU A 143 26.82 -10.10 9.17
CA GLU A 143 28.24 -10.12 8.77
C GLU A 143 28.57 -8.91 7.89
#